data_AF-A0A0D2VM95-F1
#
_entry.id   AF-A0A0D2VM95-F1
#
_cell.length_a   1.000
_cell.length_b   1.000
_cell.length_c   1.000
_cell.angle_alpha   90.00
_cell.angle_beta   90.00
_cell.angle_gamma   90.00
#
_symmetry.space_group_name_H-M   'P 1'
#
loop_
_entity.id
_entity.type
_entity.pdbx_description
1 polymer ?
#
loop_
_entity_poly.entity_id
_entity_poly.type
_entity_poly.pdbx_seq_one_letter_code
_entity_poly.pdbx_strand_id
1 'polypeptide(L)'
;MSSITGLQGSASAAIAAIQQSNAQVQPELMQEVKLYTTAKERELYDNMADLFAIIQTLNYLEKAYVRDSISPSEYTPACEKLIAQFRTAKSMLKDQVPSIEKFMGDYKLSCPAAYQRLQIGVPATVEHGGTGESTSARNAAVHVAETVQSFITLMDSIKLQMSAVDELHPQLNDLLGSMNKLPSLSADWEGKVNLREWLAKMNAMQASDELTPEQLRQLLFDLEKHHNAFYRSLAS
;
A
#
# COMPACT_ATOMS: atom_id res chain seq x y z
N MET A 1 -93.41 -6.29 -4.15
CA MET A 1 -92.44 -7.21 -4.78
C MET A 1 -91.25 -6.36 -5.20
N SER A 2 -90.30 -6.16 -4.29
CA SER A 2 -89.17 -5.26 -4.48
C SER A 2 -87.95 -6.02 -4.97
N SER A 3 -87.26 -5.39 -5.92
CA SER A 3 -86.32 -5.95 -6.88
C SER A 3 -85.07 -6.59 -6.27
N ILE A 4 -84.80 -7.82 -6.69
CA ILE A 4 -83.50 -8.51 -6.54
C ILE A 4 -82.70 -8.23 -7.83
N THR A 5 -82.04 -7.08 -7.93
CA THR A 5 -81.19 -6.74 -9.10
C THR A 5 -79.90 -6.01 -8.69
N GLY A 6 -79.36 -6.28 -7.49
CA GLY A 6 -78.21 -5.55 -6.95
C GLY A 6 -76.88 -6.32 -6.85
N LEU A 7 -76.86 -7.63 -7.12
CA LEU A 7 -75.71 -8.49 -6.76
C LEU A 7 -74.86 -9.00 -7.94
N GLN A 8 -75.24 -8.74 -9.19
CA GLN A 8 -74.47 -9.23 -10.36
C GLN A 8 -73.39 -8.25 -10.87
N GLY A 9 -73.41 -6.98 -10.44
CA GLY A 9 -72.46 -5.96 -10.93
C GLY A 9 -71.07 -5.98 -10.26
N SER A 10 -70.97 -6.38 -8.99
CA SER A 10 -69.71 -6.31 -8.23
C SER A 10 -68.74 -7.46 -8.54
N ALA A 11 -69.27 -8.66 -8.82
CA ALA A 11 -68.45 -9.82 -9.19
C ALA A 11 -67.78 -9.63 -10.56
N SER A 12 -68.48 -9.04 -11.54
CA SER A 12 -67.93 -8.78 -12.87
C SER A 12 -66.83 -7.71 -12.84
N ALA A 13 -66.95 -6.70 -11.99
CA ALA A 13 -65.92 -5.67 -11.80
C ALA A 13 -64.69 -6.23 -11.08
N ALA A 14 -64.87 -7.11 -10.08
CA ALA A 14 -63.78 -7.77 -9.39
C ALA A 14 -63.03 -8.76 -10.31
N ILE A 15 -63.76 -9.53 -11.13
CA ILE A 15 -63.15 -10.45 -12.12
C ILE A 15 -62.41 -9.67 -13.21
N ALA A 16 -62.97 -8.55 -13.68
CA ALA A 16 -62.30 -7.67 -14.64
C ALA A 16 -61.04 -6.99 -14.05
N ALA A 17 -61.07 -6.59 -12.76
CA ALA A 17 -59.91 -6.05 -12.07
C ALA A 17 -58.82 -7.12 -11.82
N ILE A 18 -59.22 -8.35 -11.51
CA ILE A 18 -58.30 -9.50 -11.39
C ILE A 18 -57.70 -9.86 -12.76
N GLN A 19 -58.48 -9.82 -13.85
CA GLN A 19 -57.98 -10.04 -15.22
C GLN A 19 -57.10 -8.89 -15.73
N GLN A 20 -57.36 -7.63 -15.36
CA GLN A 20 -56.50 -6.49 -15.68
C GLN A 20 -55.20 -6.47 -14.87
N SER A 21 -55.21 -7.00 -13.64
CA SER A 21 -53.99 -7.12 -12.82
C SER A 21 -53.01 -8.17 -13.34
N ASN A 22 -53.44 -9.07 -14.22
CA ASN A 22 -52.64 -10.18 -14.74
C ASN A 22 -52.03 -9.92 -16.14
N ALA A 23 -52.16 -8.70 -16.68
CA ALA A 23 -51.81 -8.38 -18.08
C ALA A 23 -50.79 -7.23 -18.26
N GLN A 24 -50.05 -6.86 -17.21
CA GLN A 24 -48.93 -5.92 -17.31
C GLN A 24 -47.64 -6.60 -16.82
N VAL A 25 -47.25 -7.69 -17.49
CA VAL A 25 -45.89 -8.22 -17.33
C VAL A 25 -44.95 -7.13 -17.86
N GLN A 26 -44.21 -6.47 -16.97
CA GLN A 26 -43.31 -5.38 -17.33
C GLN A 26 -42.30 -5.91 -18.37
N PRO A 27 -42.25 -5.37 -19.60
CA PRO A 27 -41.39 -5.89 -20.66
C PRO A 27 -39.90 -5.82 -20.31
N GLU A 28 -39.52 -4.93 -19.40
CA GLU A 28 -38.17 -4.84 -18.83
C GLU A 28 -37.76 -6.11 -18.05
N LEU A 29 -38.71 -6.83 -17.45
CA LEU A 29 -38.47 -8.10 -16.76
C LEU A 29 -38.35 -9.28 -17.73
N MET A 30 -38.71 -9.10 -19.01
CA MET A 30 -38.65 -10.15 -20.03
C MET A 30 -37.35 -10.12 -20.85
N GLN A 31 -36.47 -9.14 -20.62
CA GLN A 31 -35.18 -9.02 -21.30
C GLN A 31 -34.02 -9.33 -20.35
N GLU A 32 -33.03 -10.06 -20.87
CA GLU A 32 -31.79 -10.33 -20.15
C GLU A 32 -30.97 -9.03 -20.02
N VAL A 33 -30.65 -8.66 -18.79
CA VAL A 33 -29.83 -7.49 -18.49
C VAL A 33 -28.38 -7.79 -18.87
N LYS A 34 -27.82 -6.98 -19.77
CA LYS A 34 -26.42 -7.08 -20.20
C LYS A 34 -25.55 -6.14 -19.37
N LEU A 35 -24.36 -6.61 -19.00
CA LEU A 35 -23.39 -5.79 -18.26
C LEU A 35 -22.87 -4.61 -19.09
N TYR A 36 -22.70 -4.81 -20.40
CA TYR A 36 -22.23 -3.80 -21.34
C TYR A 36 -22.97 -3.91 -22.69
N THR A 37 -22.97 -2.82 -23.44
CA THR A 37 -23.55 -2.74 -24.79
C THR A 37 -22.53 -2.32 -25.84
N THR A 38 -21.43 -1.67 -25.43
CA THR A 38 -20.35 -1.22 -26.32
C THR A 38 -19.02 -1.90 -26.01
N ALA A 39 -18.12 -1.93 -27.00
CA ALA A 39 -16.75 -2.46 -26.81
C ALA A 39 -15.96 -1.68 -25.73
N LYS A 40 -16.18 -0.36 -25.66
CA LYS A 40 -15.55 0.50 -24.65
C LYS A 40 -16.05 0.20 -23.24
N GLU A 41 -17.35 -0.02 -23.07
CA GLU A 41 -17.91 -0.43 -21.77
C GLU A 41 -17.39 -1.81 -21.35
N ARG A 42 -17.29 -2.75 -22.30
CA ARG A 42 -16.71 -4.07 -22.04
C ARG A 42 -15.28 -3.95 -21.50
N GLU A 43 -14.42 -3.21 -22.18
CA GLU A 43 -13.03 -3.00 -21.75
C GLU A 43 -12.96 -2.33 -20.36
N LEU A 44 -13.87 -1.39 -20.07
CA LEU A 44 -13.96 -0.80 -18.74
C LEU A 44 -14.31 -1.85 -17.66
N TYR A 45 -15.29 -2.71 -17.91
CA TYR A 45 -15.65 -3.79 -16.98
C TYR A 45 -14.54 -4.83 -16.83
N ASP A 46 -13.83 -5.16 -17.90
CA ASP A 46 -12.67 -6.07 -17.84
C ASP A 46 -11.58 -5.49 -16.93
N ASN A 47 -11.24 -4.19 -17.09
CA ASN A 47 -10.28 -3.51 -16.23
C ASN A 47 -10.74 -3.45 -14.75
N MET A 48 -12.04 -3.18 -14.51
CA MET A 48 -12.59 -3.19 -13.15
C MET A 48 -12.60 -4.60 -12.54
N ALA A 49 -12.82 -5.63 -13.35
CA ALA A 49 -12.76 -7.02 -12.92
C ALA A 49 -11.33 -7.42 -12.52
N ASP A 50 -10.32 -6.98 -13.26
CA ASP A 50 -8.91 -7.18 -12.89
C ASP A 50 -8.57 -6.49 -11.58
N LEU A 51 -9.00 -5.23 -11.39
CA LEU A 51 -8.81 -4.51 -10.13
C LEU A 51 -9.47 -5.25 -8.95
N PHE A 52 -10.70 -5.72 -9.14
CA PHE A 52 -11.43 -6.52 -8.16
C PHE A 52 -10.67 -7.81 -7.81
N ALA A 53 -10.21 -8.54 -8.83
CA ALA A 53 -9.49 -9.79 -8.66
C ALA A 53 -8.17 -9.60 -7.90
N ILE A 54 -7.42 -8.53 -8.19
CA ILE A 54 -6.16 -8.21 -7.48
C ILE A 54 -6.43 -7.94 -6.00
N ILE A 55 -7.42 -7.09 -5.68
CA ILE A 55 -7.76 -6.77 -4.28
C ILE A 55 -8.18 -8.04 -3.52
N GLN A 56 -9.02 -8.85 -4.13
CA GLN A 56 -9.52 -10.09 -3.53
C GLN A 56 -8.38 -11.10 -3.30
N THR A 57 -7.48 -11.24 -4.28
CA THR A 57 -6.31 -12.14 -4.21
C THR A 57 -5.34 -11.70 -3.13
N LEU A 58 -5.03 -10.40 -3.07
CA LEU A 58 -4.15 -9.85 -2.04
C LEU A 58 -4.71 -10.10 -0.63
N ASN A 59 -6.03 -10.01 -0.45
CA ASN A 59 -6.67 -10.28 0.84
C ASN A 59 -6.50 -11.74 1.26
N TYR A 60 -6.57 -12.68 0.31
CA TYR A 60 -6.31 -14.09 0.59
C TYR A 60 -4.83 -14.35 0.88
N LEU A 61 -3.92 -13.70 0.15
CA LEU A 61 -2.49 -13.80 0.40
C LEU A 61 -2.12 -13.30 1.80
N GLU A 62 -2.61 -12.14 2.23
CA GLU A 62 -2.41 -11.62 3.58
C GLU A 62 -2.95 -12.59 4.65
N LYS A 63 -4.17 -13.11 4.45
CA LYS A 63 -4.75 -14.08 5.39
C LYS A 63 -3.97 -15.40 5.44
N ALA A 64 -3.44 -15.87 4.32
CA ALA A 64 -2.61 -17.07 4.27
C ALA A 64 -1.30 -16.86 5.04
N TYR A 65 -0.69 -15.69 4.90
CA TYR A 65 0.52 -15.33 5.64
C TYR A 65 0.27 -15.23 7.14
N VAL A 66 -0.80 -14.56 7.57
CA VAL A 66 -1.20 -14.49 8.99
C VAL A 66 -1.49 -15.87 9.60
N ARG A 67 -1.95 -16.82 8.78
CA ARG A 67 -2.21 -18.22 9.18
C ARG A 67 -1.00 -19.13 9.00
N ASP A 68 0.18 -18.57 8.73
CA ASP A 68 1.43 -19.31 8.51
C ASP A 68 1.31 -20.43 7.45
N SER A 69 0.44 -20.21 6.45
CA SER A 69 0.17 -21.18 5.37
C SER A 69 1.05 -20.96 4.13
N ILE A 70 1.87 -19.91 4.14
CA ILE A 70 2.81 -19.54 3.08
C ILE A 70 4.08 -18.99 3.72
N SER A 71 5.23 -19.37 3.19
CA SER A 71 6.52 -18.92 3.71
C SER A 71 6.74 -17.41 3.43
N PRO A 72 7.52 -16.69 4.26
CA PRO A 72 7.89 -15.31 3.99
C PRO A 72 8.59 -15.08 2.63
N SER A 73 9.39 -16.06 2.19
CA SER A 73 10.09 -16.05 0.90
C SER A 73 9.16 -16.16 -0.30
N GLU A 74 7.99 -16.81 -0.15
CA GLU A 74 6.98 -16.87 -1.22
C GLU A 74 6.00 -15.71 -1.13
N TYR A 75 5.64 -15.31 0.10
CA TYR A 75 4.71 -14.22 0.37
C TYR A 75 5.23 -12.88 -0.15
N THR A 76 6.47 -12.51 0.18
CA THR A 76 7.04 -11.19 -0.13
C THR A 76 6.98 -10.87 -1.63
N PRO A 77 7.56 -11.68 -2.54
CA PRO A 77 7.52 -11.38 -3.97
C PRO A 77 6.10 -11.45 -4.56
N ALA A 78 5.24 -12.33 -4.05
CA ALA A 78 3.84 -12.40 -4.48
C ALA A 78 3.07 -11.13 -4.10
N CYS A 79 3.29 -10.62 -2.88
CA CYS A 79 2.66 -9.40 -2.37
C CYS A 79 3.15 -8.17 -3.14
N GLU A 80 4.46 -8.04 -3.37
CA GLU A 80 5.04 -6.94 -4.17
C GLU A 80 4.46 -6.91 -5.58
N LYS A 81 4.36 -8.09 -6.22
CA LYS A 81 3.77 -8.23 -7.55
C LYS A 81 2.31 -7.77 -7.57
N LEU A 82 1.50 -8.18 -6.60
CA LEU A 82 0.08 -7.78 -6.52
C LEU A 82 -0.08 -6.28 -6.25
N ILE A 83 0.78 -5.69 -5.40
CA ILE A 83 0.78 -4.24 -5.15
C ILE A 83 1.15 -3.47 -6.42
N ALA A 84 2.16 -3.92 -7.17
CA ALA A 84 2.56 -3.30 -8.43
C ALA A 84 1.43 -3.38 -9.47
N GLN A 85 0.82 -4.56 -9.63
CA GLN A 85 -0.33 -4.76 -10.52
C GLN A 85 -1.51 -3.88 -10.14
N PHE A 86 -1.80 -3.77 -8.84
CA PHE A 86 -2.86 -2.89 -8.33
C PHE A 86 -2.61 -1.42 -8.72
N ARG A 87 -1.38 -0.92 -8.56
CA ARG A 87 -1.03 0.47 -8.92
C ARG A 87 -1.26 0.72 -10.41
N THR A 88 -0.85 -0.21 -11.27
CA THR A 88 -1.07 -0.12 -12.72
C THR A 88 -2.56 -0.14 -13.05
N ALA A 89 -3.32 -1.11 -12.54
CA ALA A 89 -4.75 -1.23 -12.78
C ALA A 89 -5.54 0.01 -12.28
N LYS A 90 -5.21 0.52 -11.07
CA LYS A 90 -5.81 1.74 -10.52
C LYS A 90 -5.49 2.96 -11.39
N SER A 91 -4.26 3.06 -11.92
CA SER A 91 -3.88 4.18 -12.79
C SER A 91 -4.69 4.20 -14.09
N MET A 92 -5.02 3.04 -14.65
CA MET A 92 -5.85 2.91 -15.86
C MET A 92 -7.31 3.31 -15.61
N LEU A 93 -7.78 3.17 -14.37
CA LEU A 93 -9.16 3.42 -13.96
C LEU A 93 -9.35 4.75 -13.24
N LYS A 94 -8.36 5.66 -13.24
CA LYS A 94 -8.38 6.88 -12.42
C LYS A 94 -9.63 7.74 -12.58
N ASP A 95 -10.17 7.82 -13.80
CA ASP A 95 -11.37 8.61 -14.11
C ASP A 95 -12.67 7.97 -13.58
N GLN A 96 -12.70 6.65 -13.45
CA GLN A 96 -13.89 5.88 -13.07
C GLN A 96 -13.85 5.46 -11.59
N VAL A 97 -12.65 5.23 -11.06
CA VAL A 97 -12.38 4.78 -9.69
C VAL A 97 -11.49 5.81 -8.98
N PRO A 98 -12.09 6.90 -8.47
CA PRO A 98 -11.32 7.98 -7.83
C PRO A 98 -10.73 7.57 -6.47
N SER A 99 -11.41 6.66 -5.75
CA SER A 99 -10.98 6.14 -4.45
C SER A 99 -11.19 4.63 -4.40
N ILE A 100 -10.24 3.96 -3.74
CA ILE A 100 -10.34 2.52 -3.48
C ILE A 100 -11.44 2.22 -2.45
N GLU A 101 -11.65 3.08 -1.44
CA GLU A 101 -12.74 2.90 -0.47
C GLU A 101 -14.09 2.90 -1.18
N LYS A 102 -14.27 3.84 -2.12
CA LYS A 102 -15.51 3.94 -2.89
C LYS A 102 -15.73 2.69 -3.74
N PHE A 103 -14.71 2.24 -4.47
CA PHE A 103 -14.80 1.02 -5.27
C PHE A 103 -15.12 -0.21 -4.40
N MET A 104 -14.46 -0.35 -3.26
CA MET A 104 -14.73 -1.46 -2.34
C MET A 104 -16.14 -1.39 -1.75
N GLY A 105 -16.66 -0.19 -1.49
CA GLY A 105 -18.05 0.03 -1.06
C GLY A 105 -19.07 -0.34 -2.15
N ASP A 106 -18.88 0.19 -3.36
CA ASP A 106 -19.78 0.01 -4.50
C ASP A 106 -19.91 -1.48 -4.88
N TYR A 107 -18.79 -2.21 -4.89
CA TYR A 107 -18.75 -3.64 -5.21
C TYR A 107 -18.78 -4.57 -3.98
N LYS A 108 -19.03 -4.03 -2.79
CA LYS A 108 -19.16 -4.78 -1.51
C LYS A 108 -17.97 -5.71 -1.21
N LEU A 109 -16.75 -5.26 -1.51
CA LEU A 109 -15.50 -5.97 -1.23
C LEU A 109 -15.14 -5.88 0.26
N SER A 110 -15.43 -6.92 1.03
CA SER A 110 -14.97 -7.04 2.42
C SER A 110 -13.53 -7.58 2.49
N CYS A 111 -12.57 -6.70 2.18
CA CYS A 111 -11.14 -7.05 2.14
C CYS A 111 -10.28 -6.14 3.05
N PRO A 112 -10.47 -6.18 4.39
CA PRO A 112 -9.78 -5.28 5.31
C PRO A 112 -8.25 -5.47 5.30
N ALA A 113 -7.76 -6.69 5.16
CA ALA A 113 -6.32 -6.97 5.13
C ALA A 113 -5.66 -6.42 3.86
N ALA A 114 -6.28 -6.62 2.70
CA ALA A 114 -5.81 -6.01 1.46
C ALA A 114 -5.87 -4.49 1.52
N TYR A 115 -6.96 -3.90 2.05
CA TYR A 115 -7.08 -2.45 2.18
C TYR A 115 -5.92 -1.86 2.98
N GLN A 116 -5.63 -2.40 4.17
CA GLN A 116 -4.50 -1.96 4.97
C GLN A 116 -3.17 -2.11 4.23
N ARG A 117 -2.94 -3.26 3.59
CA ARG A 117 -1.72 -3.52 2.81
C ARG A 117 -1.55 -2.53 1.64
N LEU A 118 -2.64 -2.18 0.96
CA LEU A 118 -2.62 -1.24 -0.16
C LEU A 118 -2.41 0.21 0.28
N GLN A 119 -2.83 0.58 1.49
CA GLN A 119 -2.53 1.89 2.10
C GLN A 119 -1.05 2.01 2.46
N ILE A 120 -0.47 0.96 3.05
CA ILE A 120 0.96 0.92 3.44
C ILE A 120 1.86 0.83 2.20
N GLY A 121 1.46 0.01 1.22
CA GLY A 121 2.13 -0.08 -0.08
C GLY A 121 3.41 -0.92 -0.11
N VAL A 122 3.74 -1.63 0.98
CA VAL A 122 4.83 -2.62 1.07
C VAL A 122 4.36 -3.87 1.82
N PRO A 123 4.92 -5.08 1.57
CA PRO A 123 4.56 -6.31 2.29
C PRO A 123 4.81 -6.26 3.80
N ALA A 124 4.14 -7.13 4.56
CA ALA A 124 4.26 -7.19 6.03
C ALA A 124 5.70 -7.42 6.50
N THR A 125 6.44 -8.25 5.76
CA THR A 125 7.83 -8.62 5.97
C THR A 125 8.78 -7.42 5.87
N VAL A 126 8.49 -6.49 4.94
CA VAL A 126 9.25 -5.26 4.76
C VAL A 126 8.88 -4.22 5.82
N GLU A 127 7.58 -4.08 6.12
CA GLU A 127 7.07 -3.15 7.12
C GLU A 127 7.61 -3.42 8.54
N HIS A 128 7.70 -4.68 8.94
CA HIS A 128 8.09 -5.09 10.29
C HIS A 128 9.57 -5.52 10.41
N GLY A 129 10.39 -5.28 9.38
CA GLY A 129 11.83 -5.55 9.42
C GLY A 129 12.21 -7.04 9.39
N GLY A 130 11.33 -7.91 8.90
CA GLY A 130 11.52 -9.36 8.85
C GLY A 130 11.35 -9.91 7.44
N THR A 131 12.39 -9.82 6.60
CA THR A 131 12.53 -10.80 5.52
C THR A 131 12.72 -12.16 6.21
N GLY A 132 11.69 -12.99 6.22
CA GLY A 132 11.82 -14.39 6.66
C GLY A 132 12.57 -15.27 5.66
N GLU A 133 13.39 -14.67 4.79
CA GLU A 133 14.60 -15.34 4.36
C GLU A 133 15.55 -15.31 5.54
N SER A 134 15.84 -16.49 6.09
CA SER A 134 16.98 -16.70 6.97
C SER A 134 18.12 -15.80 6.48
N THR A 135 18.42 -14.71 7.20
CA THR A 135 19.49 -13.80 6.84
C THR A 135 20.74 -14.64 6.87
N SER A 136 21.15 -15.17 5.72
CA SER A 136 22.40 -15.91 5.63
C SER A 136 23.46 -14.95 6.16
N ALA A 137 24.41 -15.44 6.97
CA ALA A 137 25.47 -14.60 7.53
C ALA A 137 26.16 -13.72 6.46
N ARG A 138 26.12 -14.16 5.19
CA ARG A 138 26.53 -13.41 4.01
C ARG A 138 25.73 -12.13 3.76
N ASN A 139 24.40 -12.14 3.85
CA ASN A 139 23.57 -10.94 3.64
C ASN A 139 23.71 -9.95 4.81
N ALA A 140 23.82 -10.46 6.04
CA ALA A 140 24.13 -9.62 7.20
C ALA A 140 25.49 -8.92 7.04
N ALA A 141 26.53 -9.67 6.63
CA ALA A 141 27.86 -9.09 6.38
C ALA A 141 27.86 -8.04 5.26
N VAL A 142 27.08 -8.26 4.19
CA VAL A 142 26.90 -7.27 3.11
C VAL A 142 26.24 -6.00 3.64
N HIS A 143 25.13 -6.11 4.38
CA HIS A 143 24.46 -4.93 4.93
C HIS A 143 25.30 -4.19 5.97
N VAL A 144 26.09 -4.91 6.78
CA VAL A 144 27.07 -4.30 7.69
C VAL A 144 28.12 -3.53 6.90
N ALA A 145 28.65 -4.11 5.83
CA ALA A 145 29.63 -3.44 4.97
C ALA A 145 29.04 -2.20 4.29
N GLU A 146 27.80 -2.29 3.76
CA GLU A 146 27.06 -1.15 3.19
C GLU A 146 26.90 -0.03 4.21
N THR A 147 26.47 -0.34 5.44
CA THR A 147 26.29 0.67 6.50
C THR A 147 27.61 1.33 6.90
N VAL A 148 28.68 0.56 7.08
CA VAL A 148 30.02 1.10 7.39
C VAL A 148 30.51 1.99 6.24
N GLN A 149 30.32 1.56 5.00
CA GLN A 149 30.67 2.35 3.83
C GLN A 149 29.90 3.66 3.80
N SER A 150 28.57 3.64 3.98
CA SER A 150 27.75 4.86 4.01
C SER A 150 28.15 5.81 5.13
N PHE A 151 28.51 5.31 6.32
CA PHE A 151 29.07 6.13 7.40
C PHE A 151 30.35 6.83 6.96
N ILE A 152 31.31 6.07 6.42
CA ILE A 152 32.60 6.61 5.97
C ILE A 152 32.40 7.63 4.86
N THR A 153 31.63 7.30 3.83
CA THR A 153 31.35 8.20 2.70
C THR A 153 30.75 9.52 3.17
N LEU A 154 29.74 9.50 4.03
CA LEU A 154 29.11 10.72 4.54
C LEU A 154 30.07 11.55 5.41
N MET A 155 30.82 10.90 6.31
CA MET A 155 31.84 11.60 7.11
C MET A 155 32.93 12.24 6.25
N ASP A 156 33.35 11.55 5.18
CA ASP A 156 34.36 12.05 4.25
C ASP A 156 33.82 13.22 3.41
N SER A 157 32.58 13.15 2.93
CA SER A 157 31.93 14.26 2.24
C SER A 157 31.92 15.54 3.09
N ILE A 158 31.57 15.43 4.37
CA ILE A 158 31.62 16.57 5.30
C ILE A 158 33.07 17.07 5.49
N LYS A 159 34.05 16.17 5.60
CA LYS A 159 35.48 16.53 5.71
C LYS A 159 36.03 17.19 4.45
N LEU A 160 35.49 16.86 3.28
CA LEU A 160 35.80 17.46 1.99
C LEU A 160 35.06 18.79 1.74
N GLN A 161 34.41 19.35 2.77
CA GLN A 161 33.67 20.61 2.75
C GLN A 161 32.41 20.60 1.88
N MET A 162 31.77 19.45 1.70
CA MET A 162 30.40 19.40 1.19
C MET A 162 29.47 19.91 2.30
N SER A 163 28.79 21.03 2.03
CA SER A 163 27.93 21.72 3.00
C SER A 163 26.48 21.82 2.54
N ALA A 164 26.21 21.62 1.24
CA ALA A 164 24.90 21.79 0.64
C ALA A 164 23.94 20.66 1.01
N VAL A 165 22.66 21.01 1.17
CA VAL A 165 21.60 20.07 1.56
C VAL A 165 21.38 19.01 0.48
N ASP A 166 21.36 19.37 -0.80
CA ASP A 166 21.19 18.43 -1.92
C ASP A 166 22.32 17.40 -2.06
N GLU A 167 23.51 17.74 -1.57
CA GLU A 167 24.67 16.85 -1.52
C GLU A 167 24.61 15.89 -0.32
N LEU A 168 24.29 16.41 0.87
CA LEU A 168 24.36 15.64 2.12
C LEU A 168 23.06 14.86 2.42
N HIS A 169 21.90 15.37 2.00
CA HIS A 169 20.60 14.75 2.30
C HIS A 169 20.46 13.35 1.68
N PRO A 170 20.79 13.13 0.39
CA PRO A 170 20.74 11.79 -0.21
C PRO A 170 21.64 10.79 0.53
N GLN A 171 22.86 11.20 0.89
CA GLN A 171 23.81 10.34 1.60
C GLN A 171 23.33 9.95 3.00
N LEU A 172 22.70 10.89 3.71
CA LEU A 172 22.10 10.64 5.03
C LEU A 172 20.91 9.67 4.94
N ASN A 173 20.11 9.77 3.88
CA ASN A 173 18.99 8.86 3.62
C ASN A 173 19.48 7.45 3.27
N ASP A 174 20.52 7.34 2.44
CA ASP A 174 21.17 6.06 2.11
C ASP A 174 21.74 5.38 3.36
N LEU A 175 22.39 6.14 4.24
CA LEU A 175 22.88 5.65 5.53
C LEU A 175 21.72 5.09 6.38
N LEU A 176 20.65 5.86 6.58
CA LEU A 176 19.50 5.41 7.36
C LEU A 176 18.83 4.18 6.73
N GLY A 177 18.73 4.15 5.40
CA GLY A 177 18.21 3.03 4.63
C GLY A 177 19.02 1.75 4.85
N SER A 178 20.36 1.84 4.78
CA SER A 178 21.24 0.71 5.04
C SER A 178 21.09 0.17 6.46
N MET A 179 20.96 1.06 7.46
CA MET A 179 20.77 0.68 8.86
C MET A 179 19.42 0.00 9.13
N ASN A 180 18.39 0.31 8.34
CA ASN A 180 17.08 -0.34 8.46
C ASN A 180 17.07 -1.76 7.90
N LYS A 181 18.03 -2.11 7.02
CA LYS A 181 18.20 -3.47 6.51
C LYS A 181 18.87 -4.42 7.52
N LEU A 182 19.38 -3.88 8.64
CA LEU A 182 20.06 -4.67 9.67
C LEU A 182 19.07 -5.12 10.75
N PRO A 183 18.71 -6.41 10.81
CA PRO A 183 17.77 -6.93 11.82
C PRO A 183 18.35 -6.93 13.24
N SER A 184 19.68 -6.86 13.38
CA SER A 184 20.35 -6.72 14.68
C SER A 184 20.15 -5.35 15.33
N LEU A 185 19.74 -4.34 14.54
CA LEU A 185 19.56 -2.98 15.03
C LEU A 185 18.08 -2.66 15.18
N SER A 186 17.62 -2.48 16.43
CA SER A 186 16.24 -2.11 16.72
C SER A 186 15.79 -0.83 15.98
N ALA A 187 14.49 -0.67 15.77
CA ALA A 187 13.93 0.52 15.10
C ALA A 187 14.17 1.81 15.90
N ASP A 188 14.21 1.68 17.23
CA ASP A 188 14.41 2.75 18.22
C ASP A 188 15.88 2.97 18.59
N TRP A 189 16.82 2.40 17.81
CA TRP A 189 18.24 2.59 18.06
C TRP A 189 18.62 4.08 17.99
N GLU A 190 19.37 4.58 18.98
CA GLU A 190 19.63 6.01 19.20
C GLU A 190 20.11 6.73 17.93
N GLY A 191 21.04 6.14 17.18
CA GLY A 191 21.51 6.77 15.95
C GLY A 191 20.51 6.76 14.80
N LYS A 192 19.57 5.81 14.72
CA LYS A 192 18.48 5.89 13.74
C LYS A 192 17.56 7.07 14.07
N VAL A 193 17.30 7.32 15.35
CA VAL A 193 16.50 8.48 15.80
C VAL A 193 17.23 9.77 15.46
N ASN A 194 18.50 9.90 15.84
CA ASN A 194 19.29 11.10 15.57
C ASN A 194 19.46 11.39 14.06
N LEU A 195 19.68 10.37 13.22
CA LEU A 195 19.74 10.54 11.76
C LEU A 195 18.41 11.06 11.19
N ARG A 196 17.26 10.61 11.73
CA ARG A 196 15.95 11.14 11.33
C ARG A 196 15.76 12.60 11.74
N GLU A 197 16.29 13.01 12.89
CA GLU A 197 16.27 14.42 13.32
C GLU A 197 17.08 15.30 12.36
N TRP A 198 18.26 14.83 11.94
CA TRP A 198 19.07 15.53 10.95
C TRP A 198 18.38 15.59 9.58
N LEU A 199 17.78 14.49 9.10
CA LEU A 199 16.97 14.50 7.88
C LEU A 199 15.78 15.46 7.99
N ALA A 200 15.07 15.48 9.12
CA ALA A 200 13.94 16.38 9.33
C ALA A 200 14.39 17.85 9.28
N LYS A 201 15.55 18.16 9.86
CA LYS A 201 16.15 19.49 9.81
C LYS A 201 16.52 19.90 8.38
N MET A 202 17.14 19.01 7.60
CA MET A 202 17.54 19.28 6.22
C MET A 202 16.32 19.40 5.28
N ASN A 203 15.24 18.65 5.53
CA ASN A 203 13.98 18.78 4.79
C ASN A 203 13.27 20.14 5.01
N ALA A 204 13.59 20.86 6.09
CA ALA A 204 13.08 22.21 6.34
C ALA A 204 13.88 23.30 5.61
N MET A 205 14.98 22.94 4.93
CA MET A 205 15.86 23.82 4.17
C MET A 205 15.67 23.59 2.67
N GLN A 206 16.09 24.53 1.83
CA GLN A 206 16.10 24.33 0.38
C GLN A 206 17.30 23.47 -0.04
N ALA A 207 17.19 22.83 -1.19
CA ALA A 207 18.26 22.01 -1.77
C ALA A 207 19.61 22.77 -1.86
N SER A 208 19.58 24.05 -2.21
CA SER A 208 20.76 24.91 -2.34
C SER A 208 21.26 25.51 -1.04
N ASP A 209 20.55 25.33 0.07
CA ASP A 209 20.97 25.88 1.36
C ASP A 209 22.14 25.06 1.90
N GLU A 210 23.03 25.73 2.65
CA GLU A 210 24.19 25.11 3.26
C GLU A 210 24.03 24.99 4.78
N LEU A 211 24.52 23.89 5.35
CA LEU A 211 24.66 23.76 6.80
C LEU A 211 25.77 24.68 7.31
N THR A 212 25.53 25.31 8.46
CA THR A 212 26.55 26.17 9.07
C THR A 212 27.76 25.35 9.55
N PRO A 213 28.95 25.96 9.68
CA PRO A 213 30.14 25.25 10.17
C PRO A 213 29.94 24.57 11.53
N GLU A 214 29.14 25.16 12.41
CA GLU A 214 28.76 24.57 13.71
C GLU A 214 27.86 23.35 13.53
N GLN A 215 26.92 23.40 12.60
CA GLN A 215 26.02 22.28 12.30
C GLN A 215 26.78 21.13 11.66
N LEU A 216 27.71 21.39 10.75
CA LEU A 216 28.56 20.37 10.14
C LEU A 216 29.45 19.69 11.18
N ARG A 217 30.03 20.46 12.12
CA ARG A 217 30.81 19.90 13.24
C ARG A 217 29.95 19.02 14.15
N GLN A 218 28.73 19.45 14.45
CA GLN A 218 27.81 18.65 15.28
C GLN A 218 27.38 17.37 14.55
N LEU A 219 27.01 17.47 13.26
CA LEU A 219 26.64 16.31 12.45
C LEU A 219 27.80 15.31 12.36
N LEU A 220 29.02 15.79 12.12
CA LEU A 220 30.21 14.93 12.08
C LEU A 220 30.45 14.24 13.43
N PHE A 221 30.34 14.97 14.54
CA PHE A 221 30.46 14.41 15.89
C PHE A 221 29.40 13.33 16.16
N ASP A 222 28.14 13.59 15.79
CA ASP A 222 27.05 12.62 15.94
C ASP A 222 27.30 11.38 15.08
N LEU A 223 27.76 11.55 13.83
CA LEU A 223 28.11 10.43 12.94
C LEU A 223 29.24 9.58 13.52
N GLU A 224 30.30 10.19 14.05
CA GLU A 224 31.41 9.47 14.69
C GLU A 224 30.95 8.73 15.96
N LYS A 225 30.11 9.37 16.79
CA LYS A 225 29.51 8.74 17.97
C LYS A 225 28.70 7.50 17.58
N HIS A 226 27.80 7.62 16.61
CA HIS A 226 26.92 6.53 16.20
C HIS A 226 27.68 5.46 15.41
N HIS A 227 28.67 5.80 14.59
CA HIS A 227 29.54 4.82 13.94
C HIS A 227 30.28 3.96 14.96
N ASN A 228 30.83 4.57 16.02
CA ASN A 228 31.48 3.84 17.11
C ASN A 228 30.50 2.96 17.89
N ALA A 229 29.30 3.46 18.18
CA ALA A 229 28.25 2.68 18.85
C ALA A 229 27.80 1.49 17.99
N PHE A 230 27.65 1.72 16.68
CA PHE A 230 27.33 0.69 15.71
C PHE A 230 28.44 -0.37 15.66
N TYR A 231 29.70 0.04 15.55
CA TYR A 231 30.84 -0.89 15.55
C TYR A 231 30.90 -1.74 16.83
N ARG A 232 30.62 -1.15 18.00
CA ARG A 232 30.51 -1.89 19.27
C ARG A 232 29.36 -2.91 19.28
N SER A 233 28.22 -2.55 18.68
CA SER A 233 27.07 -3.47 18.57
C SER A 233 27.32 -4.67 17.64
N LEU A 234 28.31 -4.59 16.76
CA LEU A 234 28.74 -5.72 15.92
C LEU A 234 29.69 -6.67 16.66
N ALA A 235 30.37 -6.19 17.71
CA ALA A 235 31.33 -6.96 18.49
C ALA A 235 30.71 -7.67 19.71
N SER A 236 29.43 -7.39 20.01
CA SER A 236 28.64 -8.02 21.08
C SER A 236 27.81 -9.19 20.58
#